data_AF-A0A4Q6ETH2-F1
#
_entry.id   AF-A0A4Q6ETH2-F1
#
_cell.length_a   1.000
_cell.length_b   1.000
_cell.length_c   1.000
_cell.angle_alpha   90.00
_cell.angle_beta   90.00
_cell.angle_gamma   90.00
#
_symmetry.space_group_name_H-M   'P 1'
#
loop_
_entity.id
_entity.type
_entity.pdbx_description
1 polymer ?
#
loop_
_entity_poly.entity_id
_entity_poly.type
_entity_poly.pdbx_seq_one_letter_code
_entity_poly.pdbx_strand_id
1 'polypeptide(L)'
;MFQVLALLFSFSPALAADLPHLDKDFTCLDAKQAARYVDDFSIDVGSFGGLDLCDNARDTKKLLNDIYLIDKTEFGAEVNHPFVRGMVDRDQYYSWMKSQTRGVNRGHDIPFATAYNSWGYFTMQDGWAALSTLGRVGTIIHEARHTAGYRHYACDHGPYAASRVAGCDTSYEQGGSHAVEMEYYTRVILEAKNLNPVYKSMARLMALGRSNFVFNKTPMKTREGLLARDGAKLTLIDGEKVVDRTGPAVAPDFRLRRTSFGASLVSGTKARALDLYDAETSAVEKSDDYSYYKQFQIARPTGPGSFKAIEEYDVGNLRFLVVLDNENRVHSYDFPNGVWHDPVTAPRGTTGFVTTAPGGQRGLFAKINDASLVPFDASRLSFAAPLAERFPEDALSYAYLGKTLVRLSSDGRATEAASGAPLAKLGQTYTDLINVPLYDAYEVAP
;
A
#
# COMPACT_ATOMS: atom_id res chain seq x y z
N MET A 1 -41.34 26.72 -49.93
CA MET A 1 -41.46 25.70 -48.87
C MET A 1 -40.27 24.75 -49.03
N PHE A 2 -39.12 25.10 -48.45
CA PHE A 2 -37.88 24.30 -48.54
C PHE A 2 -37.64 23.64 -47.19
N GLN A 3 -37.79 22.32 -47.13
CA GLN A 3 -37.37 21.50 -45.98
C GLN A 3 -35.85 21.29 -46.09
N VAL A 4 -35.10 21.88 -45.16
CA VAL A 4 -33.69 21.57 -44.94
C VAL A 4 -33.63 20.42 -43.95
N LEU A 5 -33.21 19.25 -44.44
CA LEU A 5 -32.96 18.05 -43.65
C LEU A 5 -31.57 18.19 -43.01
N ALA A 6 -31.52 18.53 -41.72
CA ALA A 6 -30.28 18.56 -40.96
C ALA A 6 -29.90 17.14 -40.51
N LEU A 7 -28.89 16.56 -41.16
CA LEU A 7 -28.21 15.36 -40.67
C LEU A 7 -27.35 15.75 -39.46
N LEU A 8 -27.84 15.41 -38.26
CA LEU A 8 -27.03 15.38 -37.04
C LEU A 8 -26.17 14.12 -37.08
N PHE A 9 -24.91 14.25 -37.52
CA PHE A 9 -23.88 13.25 -37.26
C PHE A 9 -23.51 13.31 -35.78
N SER A 10 -24.05 12.39 -34.98
CA SER A 10 -23.56 12.11 -33.64
C SER A 10 -22.17 11.47 -33.75
N PHE A 11 -21.13 12.29 -33.76
CA PHE A 11 -19.78 11.83 -33.46
C PHE A 11 -19.73 11.50 -31.97
N SER A 12 -19.94 10.24 -31.62
CA SER A 12 -19.46 9.74 -30.33
C SER A 12 -17.93 9.77 -30.40
N PRO A 13 -17.23 10.59 -29.59
CA PRO A 13 -15.79 10.48 -29.52
C PRO A 13 -15.48 9.05 -29.06
N ALA A 14 -14.67 8.34 -29.83
CA ALA A 14 -14.07 7.10 -29.35
C ALA A 14 -13.28 7.50 -28.08
N LEU A 15 -13.79 7.13 -26.91
CA LEU A 15 -13.03 7.25 -25.67
C LEU A 15 -11.75 6.46 -25.90
N ALA A 16 -10.61 7.14 -25.87
CA ALA A 16 -9.32 6.48 -25.91
C ALA A 16 -9.31 5.45 -24.77
N ALA A 17 -8.99 4.19 -25.09
CA ALA A 17 -8.95 3.16 -24.08
C ALA A 17 -7.88 3.53 -23.04
N ASP A 18 -8.26 3.50 -21.76
CA ASP A 18 -7.33 3.69 -20.66
C ASP A 18 -6.17 2.70 -20.76
N LEU A 19 -4.96 3.17 -20.41
CA LEU A 19 -3.79 2.32 -20.34
C LEU A 19 -3.99 1.20 -19.29
N PRO A 20 -3.46 -0.02 -19.53
CA PRO A 20 -3.62 -1.15 -18.62
C PRO A 20 -2.97 -0.91 -17.25
N HIS A 21 -3.49 -1.57 -16.22
CA HIS A 21 -2.98 -1.44 -14.83
C HIS A 21 -2.50 -2.76 -14.22
N LEU A 22 -2.87 -3.90 -14.79
CA LEU A 22 -2.39 -5.23 -14.42
C LEU A 22 -1.59 -5.82 -15.57
N ASP A 23 -0.55 -6.59 -15.25
CA ASP A 23 0.31 -7.22 -16.26
C ASP A 23 -0.48 -8.04 -17.28
N LYS A 24 -1.50 -8.79 -16.83
CA LYS A 24 -2.34 -9.62 -17.70
C LYS A 24 -3.15 -8.82 -18.74
N ASP A 25 -3.36 -7.53 -18.51
CA ASP A 25 -4.19 -6.67 -19.36
C ASP A 25 -3.36 -6.03 -20.50
N PHE A 26 -2.03 -6.15 -20.45
CA PHE A 26 -1.16 -5.68 -21.54
C PHE A 26 -1.22 -6.64 -22.74
N THR A 27 -1.39 -6.06 -23.92
CA THR A 27 -1.29 -6.79 -25.18
C THR A 27 0.17 -6.97 -25.61
N CYS A 28 0.38 -7.68 -26.72
CA CYS A 28 1.70 -7.79 -27.33
C CYS A 28 2.27 -6.40 -27.65
N LEU A 29 3.54 -6.16 -27.32
CA LEU A 29 4.19 -4.89 -27.66
C LEU A 29 4.63 -4.92 -29.13
N ASP A 30 4.51 -3.79 -29.83
CA ASP A 30 5.07 -3.64 -31.18
C ASP A 30 6.59 -3.84 -31.17
N ALA A 31 7.11 -4.60 -32.14
CA ALA A 31 8.52 -4.97 -32.18
C ALA A 31 9.46 -3.78 -32.36
N LYS A 32 9.04 -2.76 -33.15
CA LYS A 32 9.84 -1.55 -33.35
C LYS A 32 9.85 -0.70 -32.08
N GLN A 33 8.72 -0.61 -31.39
CA GLN A 33 8.65 0.07 -30.10
C GLN A 33 9.47 -0.63 -29.01
N ALA A 34 9.41 -1.96 -28.94
CA ALA A 34 10.24 -2.76 -28.03
C ALA A 34 11.73 -2.56 -28.31
N ALA A 35 12.15 -2.63 -29.57
CA ALA A 35 13.54 -2.40 -29.96
C ALA A 35 14.03 -1.00 -29.58
N ARG A 36 13.20 0.03 -29.74
CA ARG A 36 13.50 1.39 -29.27
C ARG A 36 13.72 1.44 -27.76
N TYR A 37 12.87 0.79 -26.97
CA TYR A 37 13.05 0.75 -25.51
C TYR A 37 14.31 0.01 -25.08
N VAL A 38 14.61 -1.12 -25.73
CA VAL A 38 15.85 -1.86 -25.47
C VAL A 38 17.08 -1.00 -25.76
N ASP A 39 17.09 -0.28 -26.88
CA ASP A 39 18.18 0.62 -27.26
C ASP A 39 18.30 1.83 -26.32
N ASP A 40 17.18 2.54 -26.11
CA ASP A 40 17.15 3.78 -25.33
C ASP A 40 17.61 3.59 -23.88
N PHE A 41 17.33 2.44 -23.27
CA PHE A 41 17.71 2.12 -21.89
C PHE A 41 18.87 1.12 -21.81
N SER A 42 19.44 0.70 -22.94
CA SER A 42 20.51 -0.30 -23.01
C SER A 42 20.19 -1.54 -22.16
N ILE A 43 19.03 -2.13 -22.41
CA ILE A 43 18.49 -3.27 -21.65
C ILE A 43 19.24 -4.55 -22.02
N ASP A 44 19.82 -5.24 -21.04
CA ASP A 44 20.35 -6.60 -21.21
C ASP A 44 19.20 -7.61 -21.24
N VAL A 45 18.58 -7.75 -22.41
CA VAL A 45 17.47 -8.69 -22.68
C VAL A 45 17.82 -10.12 -22.27
N GLY A 46 19.09 -10.54 -22.36
CA GLY A 46 19.53 -11.86 -21.97
C GLY A 46 19.35 -12.10 -20.48
N SER A 47 19.74 -11.13 -19.65
CA SER A 47 19.57 -11.20 -18.19
C SER A 47 18.11 -11.31 -17.75
N PHE A 48 17.16 -10.77 -18.52
CA PHE A 48 15.73 -10.82 -18.23
C PHE A 48 15.00 -12.06 -18.81
N GLY A 49 15.76 -13.04 -19.32
CA GLY A 49 15.21 -14.30 -19.82
C GLY A 49 14.76 -14.27 -21.29
N GLY A 50 15.26 -13.32 -22.07
CA GLY A 50 15.02 -13.19 -23.51
C GLY A 50 13.86 -12.26 -23.88
N LEU A 51 13.69 -12.02 -25.19
CA LEU A 51 12.62 -11.17 -25.71
C LEU A 51 11.39 -12.01 -26.06
N ASP A 52 10.33 -11.86 -25.27
CA ASP A 52 8.98 -12.28 -25.62
C ASP A 52 8.05 -11.08 -25.45
N LEU A 53 7.44 -10.63 -26.53
CA LEU A 53 6.67 -9.39 -26.54
C LEU A 53 5.21 -9.59 -26.12
N CYS A 54 4.77 -10.84 -25.92
CA CYS A 54 3.38 -11.21 -25.65
C CYS A 54 3.19 -11.90 -24.29
N ASP A 55 4.23 -12.58 -23.78
CA ASP A 55 4.15 -13.25 -22.48
C ASP A 55 4.40 -12.28 -21.31
N ASN A 56 3.31 -11.81 -20.69
CA ASN A 56 3.37 -10.91 -19.54
C ASN A 56 4.00 -11.52 -18.27
N ALA A 57 4.25 -12.83 -18.23
CA ALA A 57 5.00 -13.45 -17.14
C ALA A 57 6.51 -13.23 -17.26
N ARG A 58 7.02 -12.88 -18.46
CA ARG A 58 8.45 -12.65 -18.71
C ARG A 58 8.90 -11.33 -18.12
N ASP A 59 10.01 -11.35 -17.39
CA ASP A 59 10.54 -10.14 -16.76
C ASP A 59 10.95 -9.07 -17.79
N THR A 60 11.47 -9.45 -18.97
CA THR A 60 11.71 -8.48 -20.06
C THR A 60 10.41 -7.79 -20.47
N LYS A 61 9.32 -8.55 -20.62
CA LYS A 61 8.02 -8.01 -21.01
C LYS A 61 7.46 -7.06 -19.95
N LYS A 62 7.58 -7.41 -18.67
CA LYS A 62 7.22 -6.53 -17.55
C LYS A 62 7.97 -5.20 -17.63
N LEU A 63 9.30 -5.22 -17.78
CA LEU A 63 10.11 -4.02 -17.90
C LEU A 63 9.68 -3.14 -19.09
N LEU A 64 9.44 -3.76 -20.25
CA LEU A 64 8.99 -3.04 -21.44
C LEU A 64 7.58 -2.45 -21.27
N ASN A 65 6.68 -3.13 -20.55
CA ASN A 65 5.35 -2.60 -20.21
C ASN A 65 5.46 -1.42 -19.23
N ASP A 66 6.38 -1.48 -18.26
CA ASP A 66 6.62 -0.39 -17.32
C ASP A 66 7.12 0.87 -18.06
N ILE A 67 8.10 0.71 -18.96
CA ILE A 67 8.59 1.79 -19.82
C ILE A 67 7.50 2.31 -20.77
N TYR A 68 6.65 1.41 -21.30
CA TYR A 68 5.53 1.79 -22.14
C TYR A 68 4.53 2.69 -21.40
N LEU A 69 4.19 2.37 -20.14
CA LEU A 69 3.33 3.24 -19.34
C LEU A 69 3.94 4.62 -19.17
N ILE A 70 5.24 4.70 -18.90
CA ILE A 70 5.94 5.98 -18.74
C ILE A 70 5.96 6.78 -20.06
N ASP A 71 6.17 6.13 -21.21
CA ASP A 71 6.15 6.76 -22.55
C ASP A 71 4.73 7.23 -22.94
N LYS A 72 3.69 6.50 -22.53
CA LYS A 72 2.31 6.73 -23.00
C LYS A 72 1.43 7.47 -22.03
N THR A 73 1.82 7.67 -20.78
CA THR A 73 1.03 8.45 -19.84
C THR A 73 0.94 9.89 -20.32
N GLU A 74 -0.28 10.37 -20.50
CA GLU A 74 -0.56 11.75 -20.87
C GLU A 74 -1.02 12.52 -19.65
N PHE A 75 -0.31 13.60 -19.34
CA PHE A 75 -0.71 14.50 -18.26
C PHE A 75 -1.50 15.71 -18.77
N GLY A 76 -2.37 16.20 -17.91
CA GLY A 76 -3.28 17.30 -18.16
C GLY A 76 -2.71 18.66 -17.81
N ALA A 77 -3.63 19.59 -17.55
CA ALA A 77 -3.26 20.88 -17.02
C ALA A 77 -2.52 20.70 -15.69
N GLU A 78 -1.54 21.56 -15.44
CA GLU A 78 -0.80 21.57 -14.19
C GLU A 78 -1.76 21.88 -13.04
N VAL A 79 -1.64 21.09 -11.97
CA VAL A 79 -2.40 21.31 -10.74
C VAL A 79 -1.47 21.89 -9.69
N ASN A 80 -1.87 23.02 -9.09
CA ASN A 80 -1.15 23.57 -7.95
C ASN A 80 -1.38 22.65 -6.73
N HIS A 81 -0.38 21.81 -6.42
CA HIS A 81 -0.43 20.86 -5.32
C HIS A 81 0.92 20.81 -4.58
N PRO A 82 0.96 20.72 -3.25
CA PRO A 82 2.21 20.69 -2.48
C PRO A 82 3.19 19.58 -2.88
N PHE A 83 2.69 18.50 -3.49
CA PHE A 83 3.48 17.36 -3.98
C PHE A 83 3.67 17.33 -5.50
N VAL A 84 3.48 18.48 -6.16
CA VAL A 84 3.84 18.69 -7.55
C VAL A 84 4.84 19.85 -7.58
N ARG A 85 6.14 19.53 -7.52
CA ARG A 85 7.22 20.54 -7.40
C ARG A 85 8.02 20.73 -8.68
N GLY A 86 7.73 19.97 -9.74
CA GLY A 86 8.48 20.03 -10.98
C GLY A 86 9.86 19.39 -10.85
N MET A 87 10.01 18.33 -10.05
CA MET A 87 11.29 17.63 -9.91
C MET A 87 11.73 16.95 -11.22
N VAL A 88 10.75 16.58 -12.03
CA VAL A 88 10.87 16.13 -13.42
C VAL A 88 9.83 16.90 -14.22
N ASP A 89 10.21 17.39 -15.40
CA ASP A 89 9.25 18.03 -16.31
C ASP A 89 8.17 17.00 -16.66
N ARG A 90 6.91 17.41 -16.47
CA ARG A 90 5.70 16.59 -16.54
C ARG A 90 5.64 15.77 -17.84
N ASP A 91 6.04 16.39 -18.95
CA ASP A 91 5.91 15.77 -20.28
C ASP A 91 7.22 15.09 -20.72
N GLN A 92 8.17 14.93 -19.79
CA GLN A 92 9.53 14.46 -20.07
C GLN A 92 9.96 13.29 -19.16
N TYR A 93 9.06 12.59 -18.46
CA TYR A 93 9.45 11.44 -17.64
C TYR A 93 10.24 10.40 -18.43
N TYR A 94 9.80 10.04 -19.64
CA TYR A 94 10.50 9.09 -20.50
C TYR A 94 11.91 9.56 -20.89
N SER A 95 12.03 10.78 -21.42
CA SER A 95 13.30 11.35 -21.88
C SER A 95 14.26 11.63 -20.71
N TRP A 96 13.73 12.09 -19.58
CA TRP A 96 14.48 12.25 -18.34
C TRP A 96 15.02 10.91 -17.86
N MET A 97 14.18 9.87 -17.72
CA MET A 97 14.63 8.53 -17.30
C MET A 97 15.69 7.97 -18.25
N LYS A 98 15.49 8.11 -19.57
CA LYS A 98 16.49 7.76 -20.57
C LYS A 98 17.83 8.45 -20.30
N SER A 99 17.82 9.75 -20.04
CA SER A 99 19.04 10.52 -19.73
C SER A 99 19.73 10.08 -18.43
N GLN A 100 18.98 9.49 -17.49
CA GLN A 100 19.49 9.00 -16.21
C GLN A 100 19.93 7.52 -16.27
N THR A 101 19.69 6.82 -17.38
CA THR A 101 19.93 5.38 -17.50
C THR A 101 21.03 5.10 -18.53
N ARG A 102 22.06 4.36 -18.11
CA ARG A 102 23.16 3.88 -18.96
C ARG A 102 23.03 2.41 -19.33
N GLY A 103 22.27 1.65 -18.54
CA GLY A 103 22.01 0.23 -18.79
C GLY A 103 21.09 -0.34 -17.73
N VAL A 104 20.33 -1.37 -18.09
CA VAL A 104 19.43 -2.08 -17.18
C VAL A 104 19.66 -3.58 -17.31
N ASN A 105 19.93 -4.24 -16.19
CA ASN A 105 20.06 -5.70 -16.13
C ASN A 105 19.20 -6.30 -15.01
N ARG A 106 18.98 -7.61 -15.09
CA ARG A 106 18.34 -8.41 -14.04
C ARG A 106 19.41 -8.98 -13.11
N GLY A 107 19.20 -8.88 -11.80
CA GLY A 107 20.05 -9.49 -10.77
C GLY A 107 19.24 -10.29 -9.76
N HIS A 108 19.88 -11.21 -9.05
CA HIS A 108 19.26 -12.08 -8.04
C HIS A 108 20.09 -12.14 -6.75
N ASP A 109 21.00 -11.18 -6.59
CA ASP A 109 22.08 -11.18 -5.63
C ASP A 109 21.71 -10.50 -4.31
N ILE A 110 20.69 -9.64 -4.29
CA ILE A 110 20.27 -8.91 -3.09
C ILE A 110 18.78 -9.17 -2.79
N PRO A 111 18.47 -10.20 -1.96
CA PRO A 111 17.10 -10.66 -1.71
C PRO A 111 16.14 -9.62 -1.09
N PHE A 112 16.68 -8.59 -0.45
CA PHE A 112 15.90 -7.53 0.20
C PHE A 112 15.76 -6.26 -0.66
N ALA A 113 16.57 -6.11 -1.72
CA ALA A 113 16.47 -4.96 -2.60
C ALA A 113 15.40 -5.20 -3.67
N THR A 114 14.72 -4.12 -4.07
CA THR A 114 13.82 -4.12 -5.23
C THR A 114 14.62 -3.84 -6.50
N ALA A 115 15.51 -2.86 -6.43
CA ALA A 115 16.51 -2.57 -7.45
C ALA A 115 17.69 -1.84 -6.77
N TYR A 116 18.77 -1.61 -7.52
CA TYR A 116 19.80 -0.66 -7.14
C TYR A 116 20.41 0.02 -8.37
N ASN A 117 20.89 1.24 -8.19
CA ASN A 117 21.57 2.03 -9.20
C ASN A 117 23.04 2.24 -8.83
N SER A 118 23.93 1.94 -9.78
CA SER A 118 25.33 2.36 -9.75
C SER A 118 25.64 3.27 -10.94
N TRP A 119 25.64 4.58 -10.72
CA TRP A 119 26.02 5.60 -11.72
C TRP A 119 25.28 5.51 -13.06
N GLY A 120 23.99 5.17 -13.02
CA GLY A 120 23.15 5.01 -14.21
C GLY A 120 22.97 3.56 -14.66
N TYR A 121 23.66 2.59 -14.06
CA TYR A 121 23.44 1.17 -14.32
C TYR A 121 22.50 0.59 -13.28
N PHE A 122 21.31 0.19 -13.71
CA PHE A 122 20.25 -0.29 -12.81
C PHE A 122 20.23 -1.81 -12.83
N THR A 123 20.19 -2.42 -11.65
CA THR A 123 19.97 -3.85 -11.52
C THR A 123 18.63 -4.11 -10.85
N MET A 124 17.68 -4.65 -11.62
CA MET A 124 16.35 -5.02 -11.14
C MET A 124 16.41 -6.37 -10.42
N GLN A 125 15.90 -6.45 -9.20
CA GLN A 125 15.98 -7.63 -8.35
C GLN A 125 14.65 -8.41 -8.32
N ASP A 126 14.63 -9.55 -7.64
CA ASP A 126 13.42 -10.39 -7.50
C ASP A 126 12.26 -9.62 -6.86
N GLY A 127 12.57 -8.70 -5.95
CA GLY A 127 11.60 -7.80 -5.36
C GLY A 127 10.86 -6.97 -6.40
N TRP A 128 11.54 -6.44 -7.43
CA TRP A 128 10.92 -5.68 -8.52
C TRP A 128 9.97 -6.54 -9.34
N ALA A 129 10.38 -7.74 -9.73
CA ALA A 129 9.57 -8.63 -10.57
C ALA A 129 8.24 -9.08 -9.91
N ALA A 130 8.18 -8.99 -8.57
CA ALA A 130 7.01 -9.33 -7.76
C ALA A 130 6.12 -8.13 -7.41
N LEU A 131 6.53 -6.89 -7.73
CA LEU A 131 5.67 -5.71 -7.52
C LEU A 131 4.57 -5.64 -8.57
N SER A 132 3.47 -4.97 -8.20
CA SER A 132 2.47 -4.51 -9.16
C SER A 132 3.11 -3.58 -10.21
N THR A 133 2.46 -3.47 -11.37
CA THR A 133 2.94 -2.63 -12.49
C THR A 133 3.23 -1.19 -12.04
N LEU A 134 2.37 -0.60 -11.20
CA LEU A 134 2.62 0.72 -10.62
C LEU A 134 3.88 0.74 -9.74
N GLY A 135 4.04 -0.23 -8.85
CA GLY A 135 5.20 -0.31 -7.96
C GLY A 135 6.51 -0.45 -8.74
N ARG A 136 6.50 -1.19 -9.85
CA ARG A 136 7.65 -1.29 -10.75
C ARG A 136 7.94 0.01 -11.47
N VAL A 137 6.94 0.68 -12.06
CA VAL A 137 7.09 2.00 -12.69
C VAL A 137 7.71 3.00 -11.71
N GLY A 138 7.17 3.09 -10.49
CA GLY A 138 7.70 3.97 -9.45
C GLY A 138 9.14 3.60 -9.06
N THR A 139 9.48 2.31 -8.99
CA THR A 139 10.85 1.85 -8.74
C THR A 139 11.82 2.34 -9.82
N ILE A 140 11.50 2.23 -11.11
CA ILE A 140 12.44 2.65 -12.16
C ILE A 140 12.63 4.18 -12.15
N ILE A 141 11.56 4.93 -11.89
CA ILE A 141 11.62 6.40 -11.70
C ILE A 141 12.48 6.76 -10.48
N HIS A 142 12.30 6.04 -9.39
CA HIS A 142 13.07 6.17 -8.17
C HIS A 142 14.57 5.93 -8.43
N GLU A 143 14.91 4.80 -9.04
CA GLU A 143 16.29 4.44 -9.35
C GLU A 143 16.94 5.47 -10.27
N ALA A 144 16.22 5.99 -11.28
CA ALA A 144 16.72 7.04 -12.16
C ALA A 144 17.19 8.28 -11.38
N ARG A 145 16.55 8.61 -10.26
CA ARG A 145 16.94 9.78 -9.45
C ARG A 145 18.28 9.58 -8.74
N HIS A 146 18.68 8.35 -8.42
CA HIS A 146 20.00 8.07 -7.83
C HIS A 146 21.16 8.46 -8.75
N THR A 147 20.99 8.46 -10.07
CA THR A 147 22.02 8.90 -11.04
C THR A 147 22.42 10.36 -10.83
N ALA A 148 21.51 11.19 -10.32
CA ALA A 148 21.78 12.59 -9.97
C ALA A 148 22.47 12.77 -8.59
N GLY A 149 22.87 11.68 -7.92
CA GLY A 149 23.62 11.72 -6.65
C GLY A 149 22.76 11.78 -5.38
N TYR A 150 21.44 11.62 -5.50
CA TYR A 150 20.54 11.57 -4.35
C TYR A 150 20.63 10.22 -3.67
N ARG A 151 21.35 10.11 -2.55
CA ARG A 151 21.41 8.87 -1.74
C ARG A 151 20.29 8.84 -0.68
N HIS A 152 20.04 7.65 -0.16
CA HIS A 152 19.23 7.48 1.05
C HIS A 152 20.02 7.74 2.34
N TYR A 153 19.25 7.91 3.41
CA TYR A 153 19.66 8.14 4.78
C TYR A 153 19.05 7.08 5.69
N ALA A 154 19.66 6.90 6.85
CA ALA A 154 19.08 6.07 7.90
C ALA A 154 17.70 6.63 8.29
N CYS A 155 16.73 5.74 8.42
CA CYS A 155 15.37 6.08 8.79
C CYS A 155 15.29 6.34 10.31
N ASP A 156 14.50 7.32 10.74
CA ASP A 156 14.23 7.59 12.17
C ASP A 156 12.85 7.07 12.64
N HIS A 157 12.03 6.59 11.71
CA HIS A 157 10.76 5.91 11.97
C HIS A 157 10.41 4.86 10.89
N GLY A 158 9.33 4.11 11.14
CA GLY A 158 8.83 3.07 10.25
C GLY A 158 9.59 1.75 10.38
N PRO A 159 9.54 0.89 9.35
CA PRO A 159 10.07 -0.48 9.41
C PRO A 159 11.60 -0.55 9.51
N TYR A 160 12.31 0.53 9.13
CA TYR A 160 13.78 0.55 9.07
C TYR A 160 14.43 1.36 10.20
N ALA A 161 13.66 1.93 11.14
CA ALA A 161 14.15 2.91 12.12
C ALA A 161 15.23 2.37 13.09
N ALA A 162 15.18 1.07 13.40
CA ALA A 162 16.16 0.41 14.27
C ALA A 162 17.31 -0.25 13.50
N SER A 163 17.48 0.07 12.21
CA SER A 163 18.47 -0.56 11.34
C SER A 163 19.53 0.42 10.85
N ARG A 164 20.63 -0.13 10.32
CA ARG A 164 21.65 0.66 9.61
C ARG A 164 21.34 0.82 8.12
N VAL A 165 20.20 0.31 7.65
CA VAL A 165 19.81 0.40 6.25
C VAL A 165 19.42 1.84 5.95
N ALA A 166 20.10 2.43 4.99
CA ALA A 166 19.73 3.73 4.46
C ALA A 166 18.57 3.54 3.48
N GLY A 167 17.36 3.84 3.92
CA GLY A 167 16.12 3.61 3.16
C GLY A 167 15.23 4.83 3.01
N CYS A 168 15.59 5.98 3.60
CA CYS A 168 14.75 7.17 3.65
C CYS A 168 15.39 8.37 2.94
N ASP A 169 14.55 9.25 2.40
CA ASP A 169 14.95 10.62 2.08
C ASP A 169 14.88 11.47 3.36
N THR A 170 15.65 12.55 3.47
CA THR A 170 15.58 13.40 4.68
C THR A 170 14.24 14.12 4.77
N SER A 171 13.73 14.58 3.63
CA SER A 171 12.43 15.23 3.49
C SER A 171 11.99 15.23 2.03
N TYR A 172 10.71 15.50 1.78
CA TYR A 172 10.20 15.62 0.42
C TYR A 172 10.80 16.83 -0.31
N GLU A 173 11.05 17.94 0.39
CA GLU A 173 11.63 19.16 -0.20
C GLU A 173 13.08 18.98 -0.68
N GLN A 174 13.78 17.95 -0.22
CA GLN A 174 15.10 17.57 -0.72
C GLN A 174 15.05 17.19 -2.22
N GLY A 175 13.91 16.69 -2.71
CA GLY A 175 13.79 16.17 -4.07
C GLY A 175 14.62 14.90 -4.29
N GLY A 176 14.72 14.03 -3.27
CA GLY A 176 15.38 12.73 -3.37
C GLY A 176 14.60 11.71 -4.18
N SER A 177 15.07 10.46 -4.18
CA SER A 177 14.51 9.40 -5.04
C SER A 177 13.06 9.05 -4.67
N HIS A 178 12.74 9.01 -3.37
CA HIS A 178 11.34 8.83 -2.94
C HIS A 178 10.48 10.05 -3.25
N ALA A 179 11.06 11.25 -3.20
CA ALA A 179 10.34 12.48 -3.52
C ALA A 179 9.91 12.53 -5.00
N VAL A 180 10.77 12.12 -5.93
CA VAL A 180 10.42 12.05 -7.37
C VAL A 180 9.38 10.98 -7.63
N GLU A 181 9.52 9.80 -7.01
CA GLU A 181 8.52 8.73 -7.09
C GLU A 181 7.14 9.20 -6.58
N MET A 182 7.12 9.90 -5.44
CA MET A 182 5.89 10.44 -4.86
C MET A 182 5.28 11.57 -5.71
N GLU A 183 6.11 12.42 -6.34
CA GLU A 183 5.61 13.43 -7.30
C GLU A 183 4.97 12.75 -8.52
N TYR A 184 5.58 11.71 -9.08
CA TYR A 184 5.00 10.95 -10.19
C TYR A 184 3.62 10.39 -9.82
N TYR A 185 3.49 9.73 -8.67
CA TYR A 185 2.20 9.24 -8.19
C TYR A 185 1.19 10.37 -8.02
N THR A 186 1.61 11.52 -7.49
CA THR A 186 0.74 12.70 -7.34
C THR A 186 0.21 13.19 -8.69
N ARG A 187 1.07 13.26 -9.71
CA ARG A 187 0.66 13.63 -11.08
C ARG A 187 -0.24 12.57 -11.72
N VAL A 188 0.00 11.29 -11.47
CA VAL A 188 -0.90 10.20 -11.91
C VAL A 188 -2.31 10.41 -11.36
N ILE A 189 -2.42 10.79 -10.08
CA ILE A 189 -3.72 11.01 -9.42
C ILE A 189 -4.42 12.26 -9.98
N LEU A 190 -3.70 13.38 -10.07
CA LEU A 190 -4.29 14.71 -10.31
C LEU A 190 -4.32 15.13 -11.78
N GLU A 191 -3.34 14.68 -12.57
CA GLU A 191 -3.07 15.22 -13.90
C GLU A 191 -3.27 14.17 -15.01
N ALA A 192 -3.12 12.87 -14.75
CA ALA A 192 -3.16 11.88 -15.83
C ALA A 192 -4.54 11.75 -16.50
N LYS A 193 -4.56 11.69 -17.83
CA LYS A 193 -5.78 11.68 -18.66
C LYS A 193 -6.21 10.30 -19.13
N ASN A 194 -5.25 9.41 -19.35
CA ASN A 194 -5.44 8.15 -20.05
C ASN A 194 -5.02 6.93 -19.21
N LEU A 195 -5.04 7.07 -17.88
CA LEU A 195 -4.76 5.99 -16.93
C LEU A 195 -6.05 5.47 -16.32
N ASN A 196 -6.14 4.15 -16.20
CA ASN A 196 -7.25 3.48 -15.56
C ASN A 196 -7.49 4.03 -14.13
N PRO A 197 -8.74 4.26 -13.70
CA PRO A 197 -9.05 4.76 -12.35
C PRO A 197 -8.45 3.90 -11.22
N VAL A 198 -8.34 2.58 -11.42
CA VAL A 198 -7.68 1.69 -10.45
C VAL A 198 -6.20 2.05 -10.30
N TYR A 199 -5.49 2.36 -11.38
CA TYR A 199 -4.10 2.78 -11.35
C TYR A 199 -3.93 4.11 -10.58
N LYS A 200 -4.86 5.05 -10.74
CA LYS A 200 -4.87 6.31 -9.98
C LYS A 200 -5.09 6.08 -8.48
N SER A 201 -6.03 5.20 -8.13
CA SER A 201 -6.25 4.82 -6.74
C SER A 201 -5.04 4.11 -6.13
N MET A 202 -4.40 3.20 -6.88
CA MET A 202 -3.16 2.55 -6.46
C MET A 202 -2.04 3.58 -6.24
N ALA A 203 -1.90 4.57 -7.13
CA ALA A 203 -0.94 5.66 -6.99
C ALA A 203 -1.20 6.50 -5.73
N ARG A 204 -2.47 6.76 -5.41
CA ARG A 204 -2.88 7.44 -4.18
C ARG A 204 -2.43 6.66 -2.94
N LEU A 205 -2.78 5.37 -2.87
CA LEU A 205 -2.41 4.54 -1.72
C LEU A 205 -0.89 4.36 -1.61
N MET A 206 -0.17 4.29 -2.72
CA MET A 206 1.29 4.29 -2.73
C MET A 206 1.89 5.60 -2.21
N ALA A 207 1.41 6.75 -2.68
CA ALA A 207 1.87 8.04 -2.20
C ALA A 207 1.63 8.20 -0.69
N LEU A 208 0.46 7.78 -0.20
CA LEU A 208 0.10 7.80 1.22
C LEU A 208 0.91 6.84 2.07
N GLY A 209 1.10 5.60 1.60
CA GLY A 209 1.88 4.60 2.32
C GLY A 209 3.34 5.05 2.42
N ARG A 210 3.94 5.46 1.30
CA ARG A 210 5.34 5.88 1.26
C ARG A 210 5.59 7.13 2.08
N SER A 211 4.73 8.16 1.98
CA SER A 211 4.92 9.40 2.74
C SER A 211 5.12 9.17 4.23
N ASN A 212 4.53 8.09 4.77
CA ASN A 212 4.61 7.72 6.18
C ASN A 212 5.94 7.08 6.61
N PHE A 213 6.69 6.40 5.73
CA PHE A 213 7.84 5.60 6.17
C PHE A 213 9.14 5.83 5.39
N VAL A 214 9.11 6.53 4.25
CA VAL A 214 10.32 6.75 3.43
C VAL A 214 10.91 8.16 3.54
N PHE A 215 10.36 9.01 4.42
CA PHE A 215 10.86 10.36 4.67
C PHE A 215 11.04 10.60 6.16
N ASN A 216 12.22 10.96 6.63
CA ASN A 216 12.44 11.28 8.05
C ASN A 216 11.61 12.49 8.50
N LYS A 217 11.51 13.51 7.65
CA LYS A 217 10.49 14.56 7.78
C LYS A 217 9.29 14.20 6.93
N THR A 218 8.27 13.60 7.56
CA THR A 218 7.01 13.22 6.92
C THR A 218 6.38 14.41 6.18
N PRO A 219 6.08 14.30 4.87
CA PRO A 219 5.55 15.40 4.09
C PRO A 219 4.04 15.60 4.25
N MET A 220 3.35 14.65 4.90
CA MET A 220 1.91 14.68 5.15
C MET A 220 1.65 14.66 6.65
N LYS A 221 0.61 15.36 7.11
CA LYS A 221 0.16 15.23 8.49
C LYS A 221 -0.73 14.01 8.60
N THR A 222 -0.42 13.16 9.56
CA THR A 222 -1.26 12.01 9.92
C THR A 222 -2.19 12.40 11.07
N ARG A 223 -3.44 11.96 10.96
CA ARG A 223 -4.41 11.93 12.06
C ARG A 223 -5.02 10.53 12.11
N GLU A 224 -5.74 10.23 13.17
CA GLU A 224 -6.39 8.93 13.33
C GLU A 224 -7.89 9.06 13.07
N GLY A 225 -8.42 8.17 12.24
CA GLY A 225 -9.85 7.97 12.03
C GLY A 225 -10.32 6.67 12.68
N LEU A 226 -11.64 6.54 12.82
CA LEU A 226 -12.31 5.31 13.19
C LEU A 226 -13.03 4.76 11.96
N LEU A 227 -12.72 3.52 11.55
CA LEU A 227 -13.36 2.86 10.43
C LEU A 227 -14.17 1.67 10.92
N ALA A 228 -15.47 1.68 10.62
CA ALA A 228 -16.40 0.60 10.90
C ALA A 228 -16.88 -0.02 9.59
N ARG A 229 -17.16 -1.33 9.59
CA ARG A 229 -17.59 -2.06 8.40
C ARG A 229 -18.81 -2.95 8.69
N ASP A 230 -19.71 -3.02 7.73
CA ASP A 230 -20.79 -4.02 7.65
C ASP A 230 -20.94 -4.51 6.21
N GLY A 231 -20.51 -5.75 5.92
CA GLY A 231 -20.46 -6.27 4.55
C GLY A 231 -19.56 -5.40 3.65
N ALA A 232 -20.17 -4.75 2.64
CA ALA A 232 -19.49 -3.79 1.76
C ALA A 232 -19.62 -2.34 2.25
N LYS A 233 -20.51 -2.04 3.21
CA LYS A 233 -20.67 -0.69 3.75
C LYS A 233 -19.50 -0.38 4.69
N LEU A 234 -18.90 0.79 4.50
CA LEU A 234 -17.86 1.35 5.36
C LEU A 234 -18.36 2.67 5.93
N THR A 235 -18.20 2.89 7.23
CA THR A 235 -18.45 4.17 7.88
C THR A 235 -17.15 4.67 8.48
N LEU A 236 -16.59 5.74 7.89
CA LEU A 236 -15.38 6.40 8.35
C LEU A 236 -15.77 7.62 9.19
N ILE A 237 -15.21 7.70 10.40
CA ILE A 237 -15.34 8.87 11.26
C ILE A 237 -13.98 9.56 11.38
N ASP A 238 -13.93 10.80 10.92
CA ASP A 238 -12.78 11.69 10.96
C ASP A 238 -13.13 12.93 11.79
N GLY A 239 -12.85 12.85 13.09
CA GLY A 239 -13.29 13.86 14.07
C GLY A 239 -14.82 13.98 14.09
N GLU A 240 -15.33 15.13 13.62
CA GLU A 240 -16.76 15.39 13.52
C GLU A 240 -17.39 14.92 12.20
N LYS A 241 -16.59 14.64 11.18
CA LYS A 241 -17.08 14.19 9.88
C LYS A 241 -17.38 12.70 9.92
N VAL A 242 -18.53 12.32 9.38
CA VAL A 242 -18.92 10.92 9.15
C VAL A 242 -19.08 10.76 7.65
N VAL A 243 -18.34 9.82 7.08
CA VAL A 243 -18.32 9.56 5.63
C VAL A 243 -18.64 8.10 5.41
N ASP A 244 -19.77 7.84 4.75
CA ASP A 244 -20.14 6.49 4.31
C ASP A 244 -19.49 6.20 2.95
N ARG A 245 -18.88 5.02 2.81
CA ARG A 245 -18.22 4.53 1.59
C ARG A 245 -18.69 3.11 1.29
N THR A 246 -18.43 2.68 0.06
CA THR A 246 -18.67 1.30 -0.38
C THR A 246 -17.34 0.63 -0.68
N GLY A 247 -16.96 -0.35 0.13
CA GLY A 247 -15.85 -1.26 -0.14
C GLY A 247 -16.21 -2.35 -1.15
N PRO A 248 -15.25 -3.18 -1.57
CA PRO A 248 -15.52 -4.32 -2.44
C PRO A 248 -16.39 -5.36 -1.69
N ALA A 249 -17.29 -6.02 -2.44
CA ALA A 249 -18.03 -7.16 -1.91
C ALA A 249 -17.06 -8.35 -1.75
N VAL A 250 -16.81 -8.75 -0.51
CA VAL A 250 -15.91 -9.85 -0.16
C VAL A 250 -16.62 -10.88 0.71
N ALA A 251 -16.04 -12.07 0.80
CA ALA A 251 -16.58 -13.14 1.63
C ALA A 251 -16.56 -12.76 3.14
N PRO A 252 -17.43 -13.38 3.97
CA PRO A 252 -17.60 -13.00 5.39
C PRO A 252 -16.38 -13.22 6.29
N ASP A 253 -15.42 -14.01 5.83
CA ASP A 253 -14.15 -14.31 6.51
C ASP A 253 -13.11 -13.19 6.38
N PHE A 254 -13.28 -12.26 5.43
CA PHE A 254 -12.45 -11.07 5.35
C PHE A 254 -12.66 -10.18 6.56
N ARG A 255 -11.56 -9.76 7.18
CA ARG A 255 -11.55 -8.83 8.31
C ARG A 255 -10.91 -7.51 7.94
N LEU A 256 -11.43 -6.44 8.52
CA LEU A 256 -10.86 -5.11 8.36
C LEU A 256 -9.56 -5.00 9.16
N ARG A 257 -8.48 -4.57 8.51
CA ARG A 257 -7.15 -4.42 9.10
C ARG A 257 -6.56 -3.06 8.79
N ARG A 258 -5.85 -2.50 9.77
CA ARG A 258 -5.11 -1.24 9.62
C ARG A 258 -3.90 -1.47 8.72
N THR A 259 -3.62 -0.51 7.84
CA THR A 259 -2.38 -0.49 7.04
C THR A 259 -1.75 0.90 7.07
N SER A 260 -0.51 1.00 6.61
CA SER A 260 0.24 2.27 6.49
C SER A 260 -0.51 3.34 5.70
N PHE A 261 -1.36 2.97 4.73
CA PHE A 261 -2.11 3.92 3.90
C PHE A 261 -3.59 4.06 4.31
N GLY A 262 -4.03 3.39 5.37
CA GLY A 262 -5.41 3.41 5.84
C GLY A 262 -5.86 2.03 6.30
N ALA A 263 -6.50 1.29 5.40
CA ALA A 263 -7.05 -0.03 5.72
C ALA A 263 -7.02 -1.01 4.55
N SER A 264 -7.15 -2.29 4.87
CA SER A 264 -7.35 -3.37 3.91
C SER A 264 -8.29 -4.43 4.48
N LEU A 265 -8.95 -5.16 3.60
CA LEU A 265 -9.71 -6.36 3.94
C LEU A 265 -8.81 -7.57 3.74
N VAL A 266 -8.67 -8.41 4.76
CA VAL A 266 -7.73 -9.54 4.75
C VAL A 266 -8.43 -10.84 5.09
N SER A 267 -8.20 -11.89 4.29
CA SER A 267 -8.54 -13.28 4.62
C SER A 267 -7.45 -14.23 4.10
N GLY A 268 -6.82 -14.96 5.02
CA GLY A 268 -5.65 -15.78 4.71
C GLY A 268 -4.62 -14.95 3.93
N THR A 269 -4.05 -15.52 2.87
CA THR A 269 -3.06 -14.82 2.03
C THR A 269 -3.63 -13.79 1.06
N LYS A 270 -4.96 -13.54 1.09
CA LYS A 270 -5.61 -12.55 0.23
C LYS A 270 -5.81 -11.24 1.00
N ALA A 271 -5.41 -10.14 0.39
CA ALA A 271 -5.66 -8.80 0.91
C ALA A 271 -6.24 -7.89 -0.19
N ARG A 272 -7.13 -6.97 0.20
CA ARG A 272 -7.78 -5.99 -0.67
C ARG A 272 -7.65 -4.60 -0.09
N ALA A 273 -7.03 -3.69 -0.83
CA ALA A 273 -6.78 -2.35 -0.34
C ALA A 273 -8.06 -1.51 -0.37
N LEU A 274 -8.27 -0.69 0.66
CA LEU A 274 -9.37 0.27 0.72
C LEU A 274 -8.83 1.68 0.49
N ASP A 275 -9.32 2.32 -0.57
CA ASP A 275 -9.01 3.72 -0.83
C ASP A 275 -10.05 4.62 -0.17
N LEU A 276 -9.74 5.11 1.02
CA LEU A 276 -10.66 5.93 1.82
C LEU A 276 -10.82 7.37 1.28
N TYR A 277 -10.07 7.74 0.24
CA TYR A 277 -9.99 9.11 -0.26
C TYR A 277 -10.76 9.29 -1.57
N ASP A 278 -11.00 8.20 -2.30
CA ASP A 278 -11.73 8.24 -3.56
C ASP A 278 -13.24 8.29 -3.34
N ALA A 279 -13.90 9.41 -3.70
CA ALA A 279 -15.37 9.53 -3.62
C ALA A 279 -16.07 8.40 -4.38
N GLU A 280 -15.46 8.01 -5.50
CA GLU A 280 -15.83 6.84 -6.26
C GLU A 280 -14.94 5.68 -5.79
N THR A 281 -15.13 5.21 -4.54
CA THR A 281 -14.67 3.87 -4.15
C THR A 281 -15.41 2.88 -5.04
N SER A 282 -14.89 2.71 -6.25
CA SER A 282 -15.39 1.80 -7.24
C SER A 282 -15.40 0.44 -6.56
N ALA A 283 -16.50 -0.31 -6.65
CA ALA A 283 -16.58 -1.70 -6.23
C ALA A 283 -15.54 -2.61 -6.92
N VAL A 284 -14.70 -2.05 -7.79
CA VAL A 284 -13.56 -2.68 -8.42
C VAL A 284 -12.57 -3.12 -7.35
N GLU A 285 -12.35 -4.42 -7.34
CA GLU A 285 -11.43 -5.13 -6.47
C GLU A 285 -9.99 -4.67 -6.72
N LYS A 286 -9.33 -4.18 -5.66
CA LYS A 286 -7.93 -3.76 -5.69
C LYS A 286 -7.12 -4.79 -4.91
N SER A 287 -6.25 -5.53 -5.58
CA SER A 287 -5.27 -6.36 -4.86
C SER A 287 -4.44 -5.45 -3.97
N ASP A 288 -4.23 -5.85 -2.71
CA ASP A 288 -3.32 -5.14 -1.83
C ASP A 288 -1.89 -5.64 -2.05
N ASP A 289 -1.24 -5.04 -3.04
CA ASP A 289 0.17 -5.30 -3.39
C ASP A 289 1.09 -4.25 -2.76
N TYR A 290 0.56 -3.51 -1.78
CA TYR A 290 1.09 -2.24 -1.32
C TYR A 290 1.46 -2.25 0.14
N SER A 291 0.56 -2.80 0.96
CA SER A 291 0.78 -2.92 2.39
C SER A 291 1.82 -4.00 2.64
N TYR A 292 2.21 -4.17 3.90
CA TYR A 292 3.07 -5.28 4.24
C TYR A 292 2.36 -6.64 4.16
N TYR A 293 1.05 -6.70 3.90
CA TYR A 293 0.36 -7.94 3.57
C TYR A 293 0.76 -8.52 2.21
N LYS A 294 1.40 -7.73 1.34
CA LYS A 294 2.02 -8.26 0.12
C LYS A 294 3.12 -9.29 0.39
N GLN A 295 3.69 -9.31 1.60
CA GLN A 295 4.77 -10.25 1.93
C GLN A 295 4.35 -11.73 1.87
N PHE A 296 3.04 -12.06 1.81
CA PHE A 296 2.55 -13.43 1.57
C PHE A 296 2.31 -13.74 0.09
N GLN A 297 2.27 -12.72 -0.75
CA GLN A 297 2.21 -12.90 -2.20
C GLN A 297 3.60 -13.21 -2.77
N ILE A 298 4.65 -12.82 -2.05
CA ILE A 298 6.04 -13.10 -2.41
C ILE A 298 6.46 -14.38 -1.68
N ALA A 299 6.71 -15.45 -2.42
CA ALA A 299 7.24 -16.68 -1.84
C ALA A 299 8.60 -16.41 -1.19
N ARG A 300 8.69 -16.51 0.14
CA ARG A 300 9.94 -16.43 0.89
C ARG A 300 10.21 -17.76 1.59
N PRO A 301 11.47 -18.24 1.64
CA PRO A 301 11.81 -19.55 2.20
C PRO A 301 11.34 -19.79 3.65
N THR A 302 11.20 -18.73 4.44
CA THR A 302 10.90 -18.81 5.88
C THR A 302 9.53 -18.25 6.28
N GLY A 303 8.69 -17.83 5.33
CA GLY A 303 7.39 -17.23 5.64
C GLY A 303 6.32 -18.26 5.98
N PRO A 304 5.32 -17.90 6.82
CA PRO A 304 4.22 -18.80 7.11
C PRO A 304 3.34 -18.97 5.87
N GLY A 305 3.14 -20.21 5.41
CA GLY A 305 2.32 -20.51 4.23
C GLY A 305 0.81 -20.34 4.46
N SER A 306 0.38 -20.18 5.72
CA SER A 306 -1.01 -19.88 6.10
C SER A 306 -1.05 -19.27 7.50
N PHE A 307 -2.10 -18.50 7.81
CA PHE A 307 -2.23 -17.83 9.10
C PHE A 307 -3.67 -17.62 9.56
N LYS A 308 -3.82 -17.50 10.89
CA LYS A 308 -5.09 -17.21 11.59
C LYS A 308 -5.32 -15.72 11.81
N ALA A 309 -4.25 -15.00 12.11
CA ALA A 309 -4.30 -13.57 12.39
C ALA A 309 -3.04 -12.88 11.90
N ILE A 310 -3.19 -11.61 11.57
CA ILE A 310 -2.12 -10.75 11.10
C ILE A 310 -2.39 -9.31 11.51
N GLU A 311 -1.34 -8.61 11.93
CA GLU A 311 -1.43 -7.21 12.31
C GLU A 311 -0.24 -6.41 11.78
N GLU A 312 -0.55 -5.21 11.30
CA GLU A 312 0.42 -4.14 11.08
C GLU A 312 0.20 -3.07 12.15
N TYR A 313 1.22 -2.81 12.97
CA TYR A 313 1.10 -1.89 14.10
C TYR A 313 2.40 -1.17 14.40
N ASP A 314 2.28 -0.07 15.15
CA ASP A 314 3.39 0.79 15.51
C ASP A 314 3.64 0.74 17.03
N VAL A 315 4.92 0.75 17.43
CA VAL A 315 5.36 0.93 18.82
C VAL A 315 6.41 2.04 18.85
N GLY A 316 6.04 3.19 19.40
CA GLY A 316 6.86 4.39 19.28
C GLY A 316 7.06 4.74 17.80
N ASN A 317 8.32 4.79 17.36
CA ASN A 317 8.67 5.09 15.97
C ASN A 317 8.84 3.84 15.10
N LEU A 318 8.71 2.63 15.64
CA LEU A 318 8.92 1.38 14.90
C LEU A 318 7.61 0.80 14.38
N ARG A 319 7.66 0.27 13.16
CA ARG A 319 6.56 -0.46 12.54
C ARG A 319 6.86 -1.95 12.45
N PHE A 320 5.86 -2.77 12.78
CA PHE A 320 5.95 -4.22 12.77
C PHE A 320 4.86 -4.83 11.90
N LEU A 321 5.19 -5.97 11.29
CA LEU A 321 4.25 -6.93 10.72
C LEU A 321 4.36 -8.23 11.53
N VAL A 322 3.24 -8.69 12.09
CA VAL A 322 3.20 -9.88 12.94
C VAL A 322 2.08 -10.82 12.49
N VAL A 323 2.38 -12.12 12.50
CA VAL A 323 1.48 -13.19 12.03
C VAL A 323 1.36 -14.26 13.10
N LEU A 324 0.13 -14.73 13.34
CA LEU A 324 -0.15 -15.95 14.08
C LEU A 324 -0.49 -17.06 13.08
N ASP A 325 0.37 -18.07 12.97
CA ASP A 325 0.17 -19.16 12.03
C ASP A 325 -0.84 -20.21 12.53
N ASN A 326 -1.14 -21.19 11.68
CA ASN A 326 -2.06 -22.27 12.03
C ASN A 326 -1.52 -23.24 13.11
N GLU A 327 -0.21 -23.24 13.33
CA GLU A 327 0.50 -24.06 14.31
C GLU A 327 0.67 -23.33 15.66
N ASN A 328 0.00 -22.19 15.85
CA ASN A 328 0.06 -21.38 17.07
C ASN A 328 1.47 -20.82 17.33
N ARG A 329 2.19 -20.47 16.26
CA ARG A 329 3.46 -19.75 16.32
C ARG A 329 3.30 -18.32 15.83
N VAL A 330 4.04 -17.42 16.43
CA VAL A 330 4.10 -16.01 16.07
C VAL A 330 5.35 -15.73 15.27
N HIS A 331 5.16 -15.18 14.08
CA HIS A 331 6.21 -14.72 13.19
C HIS A 331 6.21 -13.20 13.19
N SER A 332 7.38 -12.58 13.15
CA SER A 332 7.51 -11.14 12.86
C SER A 332 8.47 -10.95 11.70
N TYR A 333 8.16 -9.98 10.84
CA TYR A 333 8.96 -9.71 9.65
C TYR A 333 10.13 -8.79 9.97
N ASP A 334 11.34 -9.24 9.62
CA ASP A 334 12.58 -8.47 9.66
C ASP A 334 12.70 -7.67 8.35
N PHE A 335 12.24 -6.43 8.38
CA PHE A 335 12.31 -5.54 7.22
C PHE A 335 13.75 -5.31 6.72
N PRO A 336 14.73 -4.98 7.58
CA PRO A 336 16.11 -4.79 7.16
C PRO A 336 16.72 -5.97 6.41
N ASN A 337 16.45 -7.20 6.85
CA ASN A 337 17.03 -8.40 6.24
C ASN A 337 16.12 -9.05 5.19
N GLY A 338 14.87 -8.61 5.07
CA GLY A 338 13.92 -9.14 4.10
C GLY A 338 13.50 -10.59 4.38
N VAL A 339 13.47 -10.99 5.66
CA VAL A 339 13.16 -12.36 6.07
C VAL A 339 12.18 -12.37 7.23
N TRP A 340 11.53 -13.50 7.47
CA TRP A 340 10.80 -13.74 8.70
C TRP A 340 11.78 -14.17 9.79
N HIS A 341 11.64 -13.63 11.00
CA HIS A 341 12.37 -14.14 12.17
C HIS A 341 11.95 -15.57 12.50
N ASP A 342 12.82 -16.29 13.22
CA ASP A 342 12.44 -17.57 13.81
C ASP A 342 11.21 -17.39 14.71
N PRO A 343 10.16 -18.20 14.51
CA PRO A 343 8.90 -17.96 15.18
C PRO A 343 8.95 -18.43 16.62
N VAL A 344 8.15 -17.79 17.47
CA VAL A 344 7.98 -18.18 18.88
C VAL A 344 6.60 -18.79 19.12
N THR A 345 6.50 -19.75 20.03
CA THR A 345 5.21 -20.37 20.36
C THR A 345 4.31 -19.38 21.09
N ALA A 346 3.11 -19.16 20.55
CA ALA A 346 2.09 -18.35 21.21
C ALA A 346 1.57 -19.06 22.47
N PRO A 347 1.06 -18.33 23.48
CA PRO A 347 0.37 -18.94 24.60
C PRO A 347 -0.73 -19.91 24.12
N ARG A 348 -0.93 -20.99 24.86
CA ARG A 348 -1.89 -22.04 24.49
C ARG A 348 -3.30 -21.45 24.41
N GLY A 349 -3.99 -21.74 23.30
CA GLY A 349 -5.36 -21.26 23.09
C GLY A 349 -5.45 -19.83 22.55
N THR A 350 -4.35 -19.29 21.98
CA THR A 350 -4.40 -18.02 21.25
C THR A 350 -5.31 -18.16 20.02
N THR A 351 -6.26 -17.23 19.89
CA THR A 351 -7.24 -17.17 18.79
C THR A 351 -6.91 -16.12 17.74
N GLY A 352 -6.15 -15.11 18.12
CA GLY A 352 -5.76 -14.02 17.24
C GLY A 352 -5.10 -12.89 18.01
N PHE A 353 -5.06 -11.73 17.36
CA PHE A 353 -4.50 -10.51 17.91
C PHE A 353 -5.54 -9.40 18.04
N VAL A 354 -5.29 -8.48 18.97
CA VAL A 354 -5.92 -7.16 19.05
C VAL A 354 -4.85 -6.10 19.29
N THR A 355 -5.10 -4.87 18.84
CA THR A 355 -4.15 -3.75 18.99
C THR A 355 -4.53 -2.75 20.07
N THR A 356 -5.73 -2.88 20.63
CA THR A 356 -6.24 -2.07 21.74
C THR A 356 -6.88 -2.98 22.78
N ALA A 357 -6.42 -2.89 24.03
CA ALA A 357 -7.01 -3.59 25.17
C ALA A 357 -8.29 -2.87 25.66
N PRO A 358 -9.17 -3.54 26.43
CA PRO A 358 -10.42 -2.94 26.92
C PRO A 358 -10.23 -1.71 27.83
N GLY A 359 -9.07 -1.57 28.49
CA GLY A 359 -8.67 -0.41 29.27
C GLY A 359 -8.02 0.70 28.43
N GLY A 360 -7.96 0.53 27.10
CA GLY A 360 -7.42 1.49 26.15
C GLY A 360 -5.92 1.37 25.88
N GLN A 361 -5.21 0.44 26.54
CA GLN A 361 -3.79 0.25 26.26
C GLN A 361 -3.58 -0.15 24.79
N ARG A 362 -2.71 0.57 24.09
CA ARG A 362 -2.29 0.27 22.70
C ARG A 362 -1.06 -0.62 22.69
N GLY A 363 -0.99 -1.53 21.73
CA GLY A 363 0.11 -2.46 21.57
C GLY A 363 -0.28 -3.61 20.64
N LEU A 364 0.32 -4.77 20.83
CA LEU A 364 -0.15 -6.02 20.23
C LEU A 364 -0.39 -7.03 21.34
N PHE A 365 -1.58 -7.59 21.38
CA PHE A 365 -1.98 -8.54 22.43
C PHE A 365 -2.51 -9.82 21.79
N ALA A 366 -1.99 -10.96 22.23
CA ALA A 366 -2.56 -12.26 21.93
C ALA A 366 -3.85 -12.45 22.73
N LYS A 367 -4.96 -12.70 22.03
CA LYS A 367 -6.28 -13.00 22.62
C LYS A 367 -6.40 -14.50 22.85
N ILE A 368 -6.57 -14.91 24.11
CA ILE A 368 -6.69 -16.32 24.49
C ILE A 368 -8.16 -16.71 24.64
N ASN A 369 -8.49 -17.98 24.42
CA ASN A 369 -9.84 -18.54 24.56
C ASN A 369 -10.52 -18.25 25.92
N ASP A 370 -9.74 -18.07 26.99
CA ASP A 370 -10.24 -17.77 28.34
C ASP A 370 -10.39 -16.25 28.59
N ALA A 371 -10.47 -15.45 27.53
CA ALA A 371 -10.49 -14.00 27.56
C ALA A 371 -9.20 -13.32 28.11
N SER A 372 -8.12 -14.06 28.40
CA SER A 372 -6.86 -13.42 28.77
C SER A 372 -6.25 -12.65 27.59
N LEU A 373 -5.60 -11.53 27.90
CA LEU A 373 -4.76 -10.78 26.97
C LEU A 373 -3.31 -10.89 27.38
N VAL A 374 -2.46 -11.35 26.45
CA VAL A 374 -1.02 -11.48 26.68
C VAL A 374 -0.29 -10.50 25.76
N PRO A 375 0.38 -9.46 26.30
CA PRO A 375 1.15 -8.54 25.48
C PRO A 375 2.28 -9.26 24.73
N PHE A 376 2.48 -8.90 23.47
CA PHE A 376 3.57 -9.39 22.64
C PHE A 376 4.52 -8.23 22.27
N ASP A 377 5.80 -8.40 22.58
CA ASP A 377 6.87 -7.50 22.17
C ASP A 377 7.54 -8.05 20.92
N ALA A 378 7.22 -7.49 19.75
CA ALA A 378 7.80 -7.90 18.47
C ALA A 378 9.29 -7.56 18.35
N SER A 379 9.80 -6.56 19.09
CA SER A 379 11.22 -6.23 19.07
C SER A 379 12.08 -7.28 19.78
N ARG A 380 11.49 -8.01 20.73
CA ARG A 380 12.14 -9.08 21.50
C ARG A 380 11.62 -10.48 21.15
N LEU A 381 10.62 -10.56 20.27
CA LEU A 381 9.86 -11.78 19.94
C LEU A 381 9.44 -12.54 21.20
N SER A 382 8.81 -11.84 22.15
CA SER A 382 8.52 -12.42 23.46
C SER A 382 7.14 -12.02 23.97
N PHE A 383 6.54 -12.91 24.75
CA PHE A 383 5.29 -12.66 25.47
C PHE A 383 5.58 -12.18 26.89
N ALA A 384 4.85 -11.16 27.32
CA ALA A 384 4.87 -10.69 28.71
C ALA A 384 3.89 -11.50 29.58
N ALA A 385 3.81 -11.15 30.87
CA ALA A 385 2.76 -11.67 31.74
C ALA A 385 1.37 -11.20 31.22
N PRO A 386 0.32 -12.03 31.37
CA PRO A 386 -1.04 -11.62 31.03
C PRO A 386 -1.45 -10.34 31.75
N LEU A 387 -2.24 -9.51 31.07
CA LEU A 387 -2.87 -8.36 31.70
C LEU A 387 -3.88 -8.83 32.76
N ALA A 388 -4.06 -8.03 33.81
CA ALA A 388 -5.09 -8.27 34.82
C ALA A 388 -6.51 -8.15 34.22
N GLU A 389 -6.65 -7.28 33.22
CA GLU A 389 -7.88 -7.09 32.48
C GLU A 389 -8.14 -8.24 31.50
N ARG A 390 -9.41 -8.65 31.40
CA ARG A 390 -9.91 -9.68 30.49
C ARG A 390 -10.59 -9.04 29.29
N PHE A 391 -10.45 -9.62 28.11
CA PHE A 391 -11.17 -9.23 26.92
C PHE A 391 -12.61 -9.78 26.95
N PRO A 392 -13.65 -8.94 27.06
CA PRO A 392 -15.01 -9.44 27.24
C PRO A 392 -15.45 -10.39 26.12
N GLU A 393 -16.15 -11.48 26.47
CA GLU A 393 -16.55 -12.51 25.51
C GLU A 393 -17.49 -11.98 24.42
N ASP A 394 -18.33 -11.01 24.79
CA ASP A 394 -19.25 -10.31 23.91
C ASP A 394 -18.61 -9.10 23.21
N ALA A 395 -17.29 -8.89 23.32
CA ALA A 395 -16.56 -7.88 22.55
C ALA A 395 -15.88 -8.48 21.31
N LEU A 396 -15.90 -7.74 20.21
CA LEU A 396 -15.17 -8.05 18.98
C LEU A 396 -13.86 -7.24 18.91
N SER A 397 -13.92 -5.93 19.16
CA SER A 397 -12.75 -5.05 19.11
C SER A 397 -12.93 -3.80 19.97
N TYR A 398 -11.81 -3.12 20.20
CA TYR A 398 -11.73 -1.79 20.81
C TYR A 398 -10.93 -0.87 19.90
N ALA A 399 -11.37 0.38 19.76
CA ALA A 399 -10.73 1.40 18.95
C ALA A 399 -11.04 2.80 19.50
N TYR A 400 -10.26 3.80 19.13
CA TYR A 400 -10.42 5.17 19.59
C TYR A 400 -11.25 6.04 18.64
N LEU A 401 -12.14 6.85 19.18
CA LEU A 401 -12.72 8.01 18.52
C LEU A 401 -12.25 9.27 19.24
N GLY A 402 -11.17 9.87 18.74
CA GLY A 402 -10.46 10.92 19.46
C GLY A 402 -9.93 10.40 20.79
N LYS A 403 -10.47 10.88 21.91
CA LYS A 403 -10.12 10.42 23.27
C LYS A 403 -11.05 9.34 23.81
N THR A 404 -12.18 9.10 23.15
CA THR A 404 -13.19 8.14 23.59
C THR A 404 -12.80 6.74 23.14
N LEU A 405 -12.77 5.80 24.07
CA LEU A 405 -12.60 4.39 23.73
C LEU A 405 -13.96 3.82 23.30
N VAL A 406 -13.98 3.23 22.12
CA VAL A 406 -15.15 2.61 21.50
C VAL A 406 -15.00 1.10 21.56
N ARG A 407 -16.08 0.43 21.93
CA ARG A 407 -16.21 -1.01 21.94
C ARG A 407 -17.16 -1.44 20.83
N LEU A 408 -16.76 -2.43 20.03
CA LEU A 408 -17.68 -3.16 19.15
C LEU A 408 -18.07 -4.48 19.82
N SER A 409 -19.37 -4.69 20.03
CA SER A 409 -19.91 -5.93 20.61
C SER A 409 -20.22 -7.00 19.56
N SER A 410 -20.39 -8.25 20.00
CA SER A 410 -20.67 -9.41 19.13
C SER A 410 -22.04 -9.35 18.43
N ASP A 411 -22.96 -8.54 18.94
CA ASP A 411 -24.22 -8.18 18.28
C ASP A 411 -24.08 -7.05 17.25
N GLY A 412 -22.85 -6.57 17.04
CA GLY A 412 -22.48 -5.54 16.08
C GLY A 412 -22.67 -4.11 16.56
N ARG A 413 -23.13 -3.87 17.80
CA ARG A 413 -23.33 -2.50 18.30
C ARG A 413 -22.01 -1.85 18.74
N ALA A 414 -21.80 -0.61 18.33
CA ALA A 414 -20.69 0.22 18.79
C ALA A 414 -21.12 1.14 19.93
N THR A 415 -20.43 1.07 21.06
CA THR A 415 -20.71 1.87 22.27
C THR A 415 -19.45 2.49 22.84
N GLU A 416 -19.61 3.57 23.62
CA GLU A 416 -18.52 4.05 24.46
C GLU A 416 -18.18 2.99 25.52
N ALA A 417 -16.92 2.59 25.60
CA ALA A 417 -16.49 1.46 26.43
C ALA A 417 -16.72 1.70 27.93
N ALA A 418 -16.60 2.95 28.40
CA ALA A 418 -16.73 3.30 29.81
C ALA A 418 -18.19 3.39 30.28
N SER A 419 -19.07 3.97 29.46
CA SER A 419 -20.46 4.27 29.83
C SER A 419 -21.47 3.25 29.27
N GLY A 420 -21.09 2.51 28.24
CA GLY A 420 -22.01 1.69 27.45
C GLY A 420 -22.97 2.50 26.58
N ALA A 421 -22.81 3.83 26.53
CA ALA A 421 -23.69 4.69 25.74
C ALA A 421 -23.54 4.40 24.23
N PRO A 422 -24.64 4.38 23.47
CA PRO A 422 -24.57 4.24 22.02
C PRO A 422 -23.87 5.45 21.41
N LEU A 423 -23.07 5.21 20.38
CA LEU A 423 -22.45 6.29 19.62
C LEU A 423 -23.40 6.74 18.52
N ALA A 424 -23.90 7.98 18.60
CA ALA A 424 -24.84 8.53 17.61
C ALA A 424 -24.30 8.45 16.16
N LYS A 425 -22.98 8.58 15.99
CA LYS A 425 -22.29 8.46 14.69
C LYS A 425 -22.20 7.02 14.16
N LEU A 426 -22.51 6.01 14.97
CA LEU A 426 -22.45 4.57 14.67
C LEU A 426 -23.75 3.87 15.09
N GLY A 427 -24.90 4.39 14.62
CA GLY A 427 -26.24 3.92 15.02
C GLY A 427 -26.71 2.59 14.43
N GLN A 428 -25.85 1.87 13.71
CA GLN A 428 -26.15 0.61 13.03
C GLN A 428 -25.25 -0.52 13.55
N THR A 429 -25.43 -1.74 13.02
CA THR A 429 -24.57 -2.88 13.34
C THR A 429 -23.35 -2.93 12.42
N TYR A 430 -22.23 -3.43 12.96
CA TYR A 430 -20.96 -3.57 12.25
C TYR A 430 -20.32 -4.93 12.55
N THR A 431 -19.55 -5.45 11.60
CA THR A 431 -18.75 -6.69 11.73
C THR A 431 -17.32 -6.42 12.14
N ASP A 432 -16.78 -5.23 11.81
CA ASP A 432 -15.42 -4.84 12.14
C ASP A 432 -15.36 -3.36 12.57
N LEU A 433 -14.40 -3.04 13.44
CA LEU A 433 -14.11 -1.68 13.90
C LEU A 433 -12.62 -1.55 14.22
N ILE A 434 -11.92 -0.60 13.58
CA ILE A 434 -10.49 -0.35 13.78
C ILE A 434 -10.14 1.14 13.73
N ASN A 435 -9.00 1.51 14.30
CA ASN A 435 -8.35 2.78 14.02
C ASN A 435 -7.55 2.73 12.70
N VAL A 436 -7.61 3.79 11.91
CA VAL A 436 -6.89 3.91 10.63
C VAL A 436 -6.13 5.24 10.56
N PRO A 437 -4.91 5.28 9.99
CA PRO A 437 -4.26 6.55 9.68
C PRO A 437 -4.98 7.25 8.53
N LEU A 438 -5.21 8.54 8.70
CA LEU A 438 -5.73 9.44 7.68
C LEU A 438 -4.73 10.56 7.40
N TYR A 439 -4.58 10.94 6.13
CA TYR A 439 -3.62 11.94 5.66
C TYR A 439 -4.33 13.18 5.14
N ASP A 440 -3.66 14.33 5.17
CA ASP A 440 -4.19 15.63 4.74
C ASP A 440 -3.89 15.97 3.27
N ALA A 441 -3.10 15.13 2.59
CA ALA A 441 -2.63 15.31 1.23
C ALA A 441 -3.71 15.26 0.15
N TYR A 442 -4.65 14.35 0.33
CA TYR A 442 -5.78 14.14 -0.56
C TYR A 442 -6.97 14.27 0.36
N GLU A 443 -7.81 15.28 0.18
CA GLU A 443 -8.96 15.43 1.07
C GLU A 443 -9.77 14.12 1.05
N VAL A 444 -10.14 13.62 2.24
CA VAL A 444 -11.14 12.56 2.33
C VAL A 444 -12.42 13.18 1.80
N ALA A 445 -12.79 12.84 0.57
CA ALA A 445 -13.98 13.43 -0.07
C ALA A 445 -15.19 13.40 0.89
N PRO A 446 -15.98 14.48 0.97
CA PRO A 446 -17.14 14.53 1.85
C PRO A 446 -18.17 13.43 1.56
#